data_AF-A0A2H6AWH2-F1
#
_entry.id   AF-A0A2H6AWH2-F1
#
_cell.length_a   1.000
_cell.length_b   1.000
_cell.length_c   1.000
_cell.angle_alpha   90.00
_cell.angle_beta   90.00
_cell.angle_gamma   90.00
#
_symmetry.space_group_name_H-M   'P 1'
#
loop_
_entity.id
_entity.type
_entity.pdbx_description
1 polymer ?
#
loop_
_entity_poly.entity_id
_entity_poly.type
_entity_poly.pdbx_seq_one_letter_code
_entity_poly.pdbx_strand_id
1 'polypeptide(L)' 'MGMWAMGVVAGLVSLVGLILASRAHDRMFEIFGLLVFLCGVAVIFALIREATKPERLRGETERGA' A
#
# COMPACT_ATOMS: atom_id res chain seq x y z
N MET A 1 -15.86 3.14 2.42
CA MET A 1 -15.53 1.85 3.06
C MET A 1 -14.37 1.10 2.38
N GLY A 2 -14.25 1.07 1.03
CA GLY A 2 -13.25 0.24 0.33
C GLY A 2 -11.78 0.70 0.38
N MET A 3 -11.48 1.99 0.56
CA MET A 3 -10.09 2.49 0.53
C MET A 3 -9.23 2.01 1.70
N TRP A 4 -9.81 1.85 2.89
CA TRP A 4 -9.07 1.38 4.07
C TRP A 4 -8.74 -0.12 3.97
N ALA A 5 -9.69 -0.92 3.48
CA ALA A 5 -9.49 -2.35 3.20
C ALA A 5 -8.36 -2.57 2.19
N MET A 6 -8.24 -1.71 1.17
CA MET A 6 -7.19 -1.80 0.16
C MET A 6 -5.78 -1.56 0.76
N GLY A 7 -5.66 -0.62 1.71
CA GLY A 7 -4.41 -0.42 2.45
C GLY A 7 -4.03 -1.60 3.34
N VAL A 8 -5.01 -2.20 4.04
CA VAL A 8 -4.79 -3.39 4.88
C VAL A 8 -4.38 -4.59 4.03
N VAL A 9 -5.05 -4.82 2.89
CA VAL A 9 -4.72 -5.93 1.97
C VAL A 9 -3.32 -5.73 1.37
N ALA A 10 -2.96 -4.51 0.95
CA ALA A 10 -1.61 -4.22 0.45
C ALA A 10 -0.51 -4.47 1.52
N GLY A 11 -0.79 -4.10 2.78
CA GLY A 11 0.08 -4.41 3.92
C GLY A 11 0.27 -5.92 4.13
N LEU A 12 -0.81 -6.68 4.12
CA LEU A 12 -0.77 -8.14 4.28
C LEU A 12 -0.02 -8.82 3.13
N VAL A 13 -0.24 -8.41 1.88
CA VAL A 13 0.46 -8.95 0.72
C VAL A 13 1.96 -8.66 0.80
N SER A 14 2.36 -7.47 1.23
CA SER A 14 3.77 -7.12 1.46
C SER A 14 4.41 -8.00 2.53
N LEU A 15 3.72 -8.20 3.65
CA LEU A 15 4.20 -9.04 4.76
C LEU A 15 4.38 -10.51 4.33
N VAL A 16 3.41 -11.04 3.58
CA VAL A 16 3.48 -12.41 3.04
C VAL A 16 4.64 -12.56 2.05
N GLY A 17 4.87 -11.56 1.18
CA GLY A 17 6.02 -11.53 0.27
C GLY A 17 7.36 -11.56 1.01
N LEU A 18 7.47 -10.83 2.12
CA LEU A 18 8.66 -10.82 2.97
C LEU A 18 8.90 -12.17 3.67
N ILE A 19 7.83 -12.81 4.15
CA ILE A 19 7.94 -14.15 4.78
C ILE A 19 8.36 -15.20 3.75
N LEU A 20 7.82 -15.13 2.51
CA LEU A 20 8.28 -16.01 1.42
C LEU A 20 9.75 -15.77 1.08
N ALA A 21 10.19 -14.51 1.02
CA ALA A 21 11.60 -14.18 0.80
C ALA A 21 12.50 -14.75 1.90
N SER A 22 12.11 -14.59 3.16
CA SER A 22 12.89 -15.01 4.32
C SER A 22 13.00 -16.53 4.48
N ARG A 23 12.09 -17.30 3.88
CA ARG A 23 12.08 -18.78 3.94
C ARG A 23 12.66 -19.44 2.69
N ALA A 24 13.05 -18.66 1.69
CA ALA A 24 13.59 -19.16 0.44
C ALA A 24 15.00 -19.74 0.64
N HIS A 25 15.17 -21.05 0.39
CA HIS A 25 16.50 -21.67 0.30
C HIS A 25 17.16 -21.39 -1.06
N ASP A 26 16.35 -21.08 -2.08
CA ASP A 26 16.77 -20.77 -3.45
C ASP A 26 16.84 -19.26 -3.71
N ARG A 27 17.97 -18.77 -4.24
CA ARG A 27 18.22 -17.35 -4.56
C ARG A 27 17.12 -16.72 -5.41
N MET A 28 16.46 -17.48 -6.27
CA MET A 28 15.41 -16.96 -7.15
C MET A 28 14.15 -16.56 -6.36
N PHE A 29 13.80 -17.31 -5.31
CA PHE A 29 12.67 -16.98 -4.44
C PHE A 29 12.99 -15.83 -3.48
N GLU A 30 14.25 -15.69 -3.07
CA GLU A 30 14.71 -14.55 -2.26
C GLU A 30 14.54 -13.23 -3.02
N ILE A 31 15.03 -13.15 -4.26
CA ILE A 31 14.92 -11.96 -5.12
C ILE A 31 13.46 -11.64 -5.43
N PHE A 32 12.66 -12.67 -5.76
CA PHE A 32 11.25 -12.47 -6.10
C PHE A 32 10.44 -11.99 -4.89
N GLY A 33 10.67 -12.57 -3.71
CA GLY A 33 10.03 -12.13 -2.47
C GLY A 33 10.42 -10.71 -2.07
N LEU A 34 11.69 -10.33 -2.27
CA LEU A 34 12.15 -8.94 -2.09
C LEU A 34 11.46 -7.96 -3.05
N LEU A 35 11.31 -8.33 -4.33
CA LEU A 35 10.59 -7.49 -5.31
C LEU A 35 9.12 -7.30 -4.94
N VAL A 36 8.44 -8.37 -4.50
CA VAL A 36 7.04 -8.31 -4.05
C VAL A 36 6.90 -7.45 -2.80
N PHE A 37 7.81 -7.58 -1.83
CA PHE A 37 7.85 -6.71 -0.65
C PHE A 37 8.05 -5.24 -1.03
N LEU A 38 9.05 -4.94 -1.87
CA LEU A 38 9.34 -3.56 -2.31
C LEU A 38 8.14 -2.94 -3.04
N CYS A 39 7.47 -3.73 -3.90
CA CYS A 39 6.26 -3.31 -4.59
C CYS A 39 5.12 -3.03 -3.60
N GLY A 40 4.91 -3.91 -2.61
CA GLY A 40 3.91 -3.72 -1.56
C GLY A 40 4.16 -2.45 -0.74
N VAL A 41 5.41 -2.18 -0.37
CA VAL A 41 5.80 -0.93 0.33
C VAL A 41 5.50 0.30 -0.55
N ALA A 42 5.86 0.28 -1.84
CA ALA A 42 5.59 1.37 -2.75
C ALA A 42 4.08 1.67 -2.88
N VAL A 43 3.24 0.64 -2.93
CA VAL A 43 1.77 0.76 -2.97
C VAL A 43 1.23 1.38 -1.68
N ILE A 44 1.74 0.98 -0.51
CA ILE A 44 1.36 1.57 0.78
C ILE A 44 1.70 3.06 0.79
N PHE A 45 2.89 3.45 0.35
CA PHE A 45 3.28 4.86 0.26
C PHE A 45 2.42 5.65 -0.73
N ALA A 46 2.05 5.06 -1.87
CA ALA A 46 1.14 5.69 -2.84
C ALA A 46 -0.25 5.92 -2.23
N LEU A 47 -0.78 4.94 -1.48
CA LEU A 47 -2.06 5.07 -0.78
C LEU A 47 -2.00 6.13 0.33
N ILE A 48 -0.92 6.18 1.11
CA ILE A 48 -0.72 7.23 2.12
C ILE A 48 -0.67 8.61 1.45
N ARG A 49 0.06 8.75 0.34
CA ARG A 49 0.14 10.03 -0.41
C ARG A 49 -1.22 10.46 -0.94
N GLU A 50 -2.03 9.53 -1.42
CA GLU A 50 -3.40 9.81 -1.86
C GLU A 50 -4.31 10.19 -0.69
N ALA A 51 -4.21 9.48 0.44
CA ALA A 51 -4.96 9.78 1.66
C ALA A 51 -4.54 11.09 2.35
N THR A 52 -3.29 11.51 2.16
CA THR A 52 -2.73 12.74 2.73
C THR A 52 -2.99 13.96 1.84
N LYS A 53 -3.53 13.80 0.62
CA LYS A 53 -4.04 14.93 -0.15
C LYS A 53 -5.17 15.58 0.67
N PRO A 54 -5.00 16.83 1.14
CA PRO A 54 -6.04 17.48 1.91
C PRO A 54 -7.24 17.75 1.00
N GLU A 55 -8.37 17.19 1.41
CA GLU A 55 -9.76 17.63 1.21
C GLU A 55 -9.97 18.68 0.13
N ARG A 56 -10.29 18.25 -1.10
CA ARG A 56 -10.44 19.20 -2.22
C ARG A 56 -11.82 19.85 -2.37
N LEU A 57 -12.81 19.61 -1.51
CA LEU A 57 -14.18 20.15 -1.71
C LEU A 57 -15.00 20.45 -0.44
N ARG A 58 -14.42 20.81 0.70
CA ARG A 58 -15.13 21.68 1.70
C ARG A 58 -15.18 23.13 1.22
N GLY A 59 -15.45 23.32 -0.07
CA GLY A 59 -15.61 24.60 -0.76
C GLY A 59 -16.99 24.76 -1.41
N GLU A 60 -17.83 23.71 -1.39
CA GLU A 60 -19.24 23.83 -1.79
C GLU A 60 -20.11 24.44 -0.68
N THR A 61 -19.65 24.47 0.58
CA THR A 61 -20.42 25.03 1.70
C THR A 61 -20.40 26.56 1.75
N GLU A 62 -19.41 27.22 1.15
CA GLU A 62 -19.30 28.71 1.14
C GLU A 62 -20.01 29.37 -0.05
N ARG A 63 -20.55 28.59 -0.99
CA ARG A 63 -21.39 29.11 -2.10
C ARG A 63 -22.89 28.90 -1.89
N GLY A 64 -23.28 28.36 -0.72
CA GLY A 64 -24.65 28.07 -0.37
C GLY A 64 -25.12 28.66 0.97
N ALA A 65 -24.39 29.63 1.53
CA ALA A 65 -24.77 30.35 2.75
C ALA A 65 -24.79 31.87 2.49
#